data_AF-A0A835PI54-F1
#
_entry.id   AF-A0A835PI54-F1
#
_cell.length_a   1.000
_cell.length_b   1.000
_cell.length_c   1.000
_cell.angle_alpha   90.00
_cell.angle_beta   90.00
_cell.angle_gamma   90.00
#
_symmetry.space_group_name_H-M   'P 1'
#
loop_
_entity.id
_entity.type
_entity.pdbx_description
1 polymer ?
#
loop_
_entity_poly.entity_id
_entity_poly.type
_entity_poly.pdbx_seq_one_letter_code
_entity_poly.pdbx_strand_id
1 'polypeptide(L)'
;MEEFYIQKHQSISLLVSSISELLEQCTQNGSLEVGYYLKLLNDLHSYKLGFKDVQTFVFSRKRSVLLNLVGLHYSLVWLQIEPSEVLEALHRNQVSDREVCVSWFKLGRWFYGFRLHDEHRSRRVSLRNLVEDKDDEIFRVLHRGAVHEVLRVCIAAVNTQCSHLDATED
;
A
#
# COMPACT_ATOMS: atom_id res chain seq x y z
N MET A 1 4.45 25.00 24.46
CA MET A 1 3.68 23.80 24.04
C MET A 1 3.44 23.79 22.53
N GLU A 2 3.17 24.93 21.90
CA GLU A 2 3.05 25.04 20.42
C GLU A 2 4.34 24.72 19.65
N GLU A 3 5.50 25.23 20.07
CA GLU A 3 6.78 24.95 19.36
C GLU A 3 7.11 23.47 19.25
N PHE A 4 6.87 22.70 20.33
CA PHE A 4 7.13 21.25 20.33
C PHE A 4 6.19 20.50 19.38
N TYR A 5 4.94 20.94 19.27
CA TYR A 5 3.97 20.38 18.33
C TYR A 5 4.32 20.74 16.88
N ILE A 6 4.76 21.98 16.62
CA ILE A 6 5.20 22.45 15.30
C ILE A 6 6.45 21.69 14.85
N GLN A 7 7.45 21.52 15.73
CA GLN A 7 8.68 20.78 15.41
C GLN A 7 8.40 19.30 15.11
N LYS A 8 7.51 18.66 15.88
CA LYS A 8 7.07 17.29 15.60
C LYS A 8 6.32 17.19 14.26
N HIS A 9 5.46 18.15 13.97
CA HIS A 9 4.70 18.18 12.71
C HIS A 9 5.64 18.35 11.50
N GLN A 10 6.65 19.21 11.62
CA GLN A 10 7.68 19.39 10.59
C GLN A 10 8.52 18.12 10.39
N SER A 11 8.93 17.45 11.46
CA SER A 11 9.74 16.22 11.35
C SER A 11 8.96 15.08 10.68
N ILE A 12 7.69 14.89 11.03
CA ILE A 12 6.82 13.90 10.36
C ILE A 12 6.59 14.27 8.89
N SER A 13 6.39 15.56 8.60
CA SER A 13 6.24 16.02 7.21
C SER A 13 7.50 15.71 6.38
N LEU A 14 8.69 15.93 6.93
CA LEU A 14 9.96 15.62 6.27
C LEU A 14 10.09 14.12 6.03
N LEU A 15 9.80 13.30 7.04
CA LEU A 15 9.80 11.83 6.90
C LEU A 15 8.88 11.36 5.77
N VAL A 16 7.64 11.85 5.76
CA VAL A 16 6.65 11.44 4.76
C VAL A 16 7.07 11.88 3.36
N SER A 17 7.74 13.03 3.24
CA SER A 17 8.34 13.45 1.97
C SER A 17 9.48 12.53 1.54
N SER A 18 10.40 12.17 2.44
CA SER A 18 11.49 11.22 2.13
C SER A 18 10.94 9.85 1.72
N ILE A 19 9.90 9.36 2.39
CA ILE A 19 9.20 8.12 2.01
C ILE A 19 8.54 8.26 0.63
N SER A 20 7.94 9.41 0.33
CA SER A 20 7.33 9.67 -0.97
C SER A 20 8.38 9.65 -2.09
N GLU A 21 9.52 10.30 -1.89
CA GLU A 21 10.65 10.30 -2.84
C GLU A 21 11.21 8.89 -3.05
N LEU A 22 11.37 8.11 -1.98
CA LEU A 22 11.78 6.71 -2.07
C LEU A 22 10.77 5.87 -2.84
N LEU A 23 9.47 6.07 -2.61
CA LEU A 23 8.41 5.39 -3.36
C LEU A 23 8.52 5.71 -4.84
N GLU A 24 8.71 6.98 -5.21
CA GLU A 24 8.87 7.40 -6.60
C GLU A 24 10.09 6.74 -7.25
N GLN A 25 11.24 6.71 -6.55
CA GLN A 25 12.45 6.03 -7.03
C GLN A 25 12.22 4.52 -7.20
N CYS A 26 11.58 3.86 -6.24
CA CYS A 26 11.29 2.43 -6.28
C CYS A 26 10.18 2.06 -7.26
N THR A 27 9.38 3.02 -7.75
CA THR A 27 8.32 2.80 -8.74
C THR A 27 8.64 3.33 -10.13
N GLN A 28 9.91 3.68 -10.41
CA GLN A 28 10.33 4.08 -11.76
C GLN A 28 9.99 3.04 -12.85
N ASN A 29 9.89 1.76 -12.47
CA ASN A 29 9.47 0.66 -13.34
C ASN A 29 7.96 0.35 -13.29
N GLY A 30 7.15 1.26 -12.73
CA GLY A 30 5.69 1.14 -12.64
C GLY A 30 5.15 0.25 -11.52
N SER A 31 6.02 -0.43 -10.75
CA SER A 31 5.60 -1.26 -9.61
C SER A 31 6.62 -1.25 -8.48
N LEU A 32 6.13 -1.39 -7.25
CA LEU A 32 6.90 -1.45 -6.02
C LEU A 32 7.04 -2.91 -5.58
N GLU A 33 8.26 -3.39 -5.39
CA GLU A 33 8.48 -4.72 -4.81
C GLU A 33 8.14 -4.73 -3.31
N VAL A 34 7.59 -5.84 -2.83
CA VAL A 34 7.12 -5.95 -1.43
C VAL A 34 8.23 -5.75 -0.39
N GLY A 35 9.49 -6.03 -0.73
CA GLY A 35 10.62 -5.79 0.17
C GLY A 35 10.77 -4.30 0.52
N TYR A 36 10.65 -3.42 -0.47
CA TYR A 36 10.66 -1.98 -0.25
C TYR A 36 9.40 -1.52 0.49
N TYR A 37 8.24 -2.09 0.16
CA TYR A 37 6.99 -1.83 0.87
C TYR A 37 7.08 -2.15 2.37
N LEU A 38 7.62 -3.32 2.73
CA LEU A 38 7.81 -3.73 4.13
C LEU A 38 8.83 -2.85 4.86
N LYS A 39 9.89 -2.42 4.16
CA LYS A 39 10.86 -1.46 4.71
C LYS A 39 10.17 -0.16 5.11
N LEU A 40 9.31 0.39 4.27
CA LEU A 40 8.57 1.63 4.57
C LEU A 40 7.63 1.48 5.77
N LEU A 41 7.00 0.31 5.95
CA LEU A 41 6.21 0.03 7.15
C LEU A 41 7.08 0.07 8.42
N ASN A 42 8.26 -0.52 8.38
CA ASN A 42 9.21 -0.48 9.50
C ASN A 42 9.72 0.94 9.76
N ASP A 43 9.95 1.74 8.71
CA ASP A 43 10.34 3.14 8.85
C ASP A 43 9.22 3.91 9.57
N LEU A 44 7.96 3.81 9.14
CA LEU A 44 6.83 4.44 9.86
C LEU A 44 6.74 4.01 11.33
N HIS A 45 6.97 2.72 11.61
CA HIS A 45 6.98 2.22 12.98
C HIS A 45 8.10 2.84 13.82
N SER A 46 9.30 3.00 13.26
CA SER A 46 10.46 3.56 13.96
C SER A 46 10.26 5.02 14.40
N TYR A 47 9.51 5.79 13.60
CA TYR A 47 9.15 7.18 13.92
C TYR A 47 7.91 7.31 14.82
N LYS A 48 7.30 6.17 15.24
CA LYS A 48 6.17 6.12 16.18
C LYS A 48 5.01 7.04 15.79
N LEU A 49 4.62 7.03 14.52
CA LEU A 49 3.50 7.84 14.04
C LEU A 49 2.21 7.40 14.74
N GLY A 50 1.46 8.36 15.28
CA GLY A 50 0.10 8.08 15.77
C GLY A 50 -0.90 8.03 14.62
N PHE A 51 -2.11 7.50 14.89
CA PHE A 51 -3.16 7.45 13.86
C PHE A 51 -3.54 8.83 13.32
N LYS A 52 -3.56 9.86 14.17
CA LYS A 52 -3.81 11.25 13.75
C LYS A 52 -2.73 11.78 12.78
N ASP A 53 -1.49 11.36 12.97
CA ASP A 53 -0.39 11.70 12.06
C ASP A 53 -0.60 10.99 10.71
N VAL A 54 -0.98 9.71 10.72
CA VAL A 54 -1.33 8.95 9.50
C VAL A 54 -2.47 9.62 8.73
N GLN A 55 -3.55 9.98 9.42
CA GLN A 55 -4.69 10.69 8.82
C GLN A 55 -4.29 12.00 8.14
N THR A 56 -3.39 12.76 8.78
CA THR A 56 -3.03 14.11 8.32
C THR A 56 -2.03 14.08 7.18
N PHE A 57 -1.01 13.22 7.26
CA PHE A 57 0.14 13.24 6.37
C PHE A 57 0.14 12.14 5.33
N VAL A 58 -0.37 10.95 5.69
CA VAL A 58 -0.29 9.74 4.88
C VAL A 58 -1.56 9.54 4.08
N PHE A 59 -2.74 9.68 4.68
CA PHE A 59 -4.04 9.65 3.99
C PHE A 59 -4.36 10.98 3.32
N SER A 60 -3.46 11.48 2.47
CA SER A 60 -3.71 12.69 1.69
C SER A 60 -3.83 12.36 0.22
N ARG A 61 -4.78 13.01 -0.46
CA ARG A 61 -4.92 12.92 -1.92
C ARG A 61 -3.69 13.41 -2.68
N LYS A 62 -2.89 14.28 -2.07
CA LYS A 62 -1.64 14.76 -2.68
C LYS A 62 -0.54 13.70 -2.66
N ARG A 63 -0.73 12.61 -1.89
CA ARG A 63 0.22 11.50 -1.78
C ARG A 63 -0.16 10.37 -2.74
N SER A 64 0.80 9.50 -3.03
CA SER A 64 0.57 8.33 -3.88
C SER A 64 -0.38 7.33 -3.21
N VAL A 65 -1.10 6.55 -4.01
CA VAL A 65 -1.95 5.47 -3.50
C VAL A 65 -1.13 4.40 -2.76
N LEU A 66 0.13 4.19 -3.16
CA LEU A 66 1.04 3.27 -2.48
C LEU A 66 1.37 3.76 -1.06
N LEU A 67 1.60 5.07 -0.89
CA LEU A 67 1.78 5.64 0.44
C LEU A 67 0.50 5.52 1.28
N ASN A 68 -0.67 5.74 0.66
CA ASN A 68 -1.95 5.51 1.35
C ASN A 68 -2.11 4.03 1.77
N LEU A 69 -1.68 3.07 0.94
CA LEU A 69 -1.68 1.63 1.26
C LEU A 69 -0.71 1.28 2.40
N VAL A 70 0.47 1.90 2.43
CA VAL A 70 1.41 1.74 3.56
C VAL A 70 0.77 2.25 4.85
N GLY A 71 0.15 3.43 4.82
CA GLY A 71 -0.58 3.98 5.99
C GLY A 71 -1.75 3.12 6.45
N LEU A 72 -2.47 2.51 5.50
CA LEU A 72 -3.57 1.60 5.75
C LEU A 72 -3.09 0.39 6.56
N HIS A 73 -2.09 -0.30 6.03
CA HIS A 73 -1.52 -1.49 6.65
C HIS A 73 -0.93 -1.15 8.02
N TYR A 74 -0.20 -0.03 8.12
CA TYR A 74 0.32 0.45 9.39
C TYR A 74 -0.78 0.66 10.44
N SER A 75 -1.90 1.27 10.05
CA SER A 75 -3.03 1.54 10.96
C SER A 75 -3.68 0.26 11.48
N LEU A 76 -3.91 -0.72 10.60
CA LEU A 76 -4.59 -1.97 10.96
C LEU A 76 -3.68 -2.92 11.76
N VAL A 77 -2.42 -3.06 11.37
CA VAL A 77 -1.52 -4.08 11.95
C VAL A 77 -0.73 -3.56 13.13
N TRP A 78 -0.13 -2.38 12.99
CA TRP A 78 0.81 -1.86 13.99
C TRP A 78 0.11 -0.99 15.04
N LEU A 79 -0.84 -0.16 14.61
CA LEU A 79 -1.62 0.67 15.53
C LEU A 79 -2.87 -0.05 16.06
N GLN A 80 -3.27 -1.16 15.44
CA GLN A 80 -4.45 -1.95 15.81
C GLN A 80 -5.73 -1.09 15.90
N ILE A 81 -5.86 -0.14 14.99
CA ILE A 81 -7.06 0.71 14.89
C ILE A 81 -8.19 -0.13 14.30
N GLU A 82 -9.40 0.04 14.85
CA GLU A 82 -10.58 -0.65 14.36
C GLU A 82 -10.82 -0.38 12.86
N PRO A 83 -11.12 -1.40 12.05
CA PRO A 83 -11.35 -1.25 10.61
C PRO A 83 -12.36 -0.16 10.25
N SER A 84 -13.42 0.00 11.05
CA SER A 84 -14.43 1.05 10.85
C SER A 84 -13.84 2.47 10.95
N GLU A 85 -12.96 2.71 11.93
CA GLU A 85 -12.31 4.01 12.11
C GLU A 85 -11.31 4.30 10.99
N VAL A 86 -10.58 3.28 10.54
CA VAL A 86 -9.69 3.39 9.38
C VAL A 86 -10.48 3.71 8.13
N LEU A 87 -11.61 3.03 7.90
CA LEU A 87 -12.48 3.26 6.75
C LEU A 87 -13.05 4.69 6.74
N GLU A 88 -13.56 5.17 7.86
CA GLU A 88 -14.02 6.55 8.01
C GLU A 88 -12.91 7.56 7.69
N ALA A 89 -11.69 7.30 8.14
CA ALA A 89 -10.54 8.14 7.84
C ALA A 89 -10.22 8.19 6.33
N LEU A 90 -10.31 7.06 5.63
CA LEU A 90 -10.12 7.00 4.18
C LEU A 90 -11.24 7.75 3.43
N HIS A 91 -12.50 7.61 3.87
CA HIS A 91 -13.63 8.34 3.29
C HIS A 91 -13.50 9.85 3.49
N ARG A 92 -13.17 10.28 4.72
CA ARG A 92 -13.00 11.70 5.05
C ARG A 92 -11.90 12.36 4.23
N ASN A 93 -10.81 11.64 4.01
CA ASN A 93 -9.71 12.08 3.16
C ASN A 93 -9.93 11.80 1.67
N GLN A 94 -11.05 11.14 1.33
CA GLN A 94 -11.50 10.82 0.00
C GLN A 94 -10.43 10.07 -0.83
N VAL A 95 -9.80 9.07 -0.19
CA VAL A 95 -8.80 8.16 -0.77
C VAL A 95 -9.26 6.71 -0.79
N SER A 96 -10.43 6.40 -0.23
CA SER A 96 -11.01 5.04 -0.13
C SER A 96 -11.11 4.29 -1.47
N ASP A 97 -11.44 5.02 -2.53
CA ASP A 97 -11.76 4.43 -3.83
C ASP A 97 -10.52 4.32 -4.73
N ARG A 98 -9.35 4.72 -4.21
CA ARG A 98 -8.09 4.54 -4.91
C ARG A 98 -7.73 3.06 -4.94
N GLU A 99 -7.20 2.62 -6.07
CA GLU A 99 -6.92 1.21 -6.32
C GLU A 99 -5.44 0.92 -6.49
N VAL A 100 -5.07 -0.26 -6.05
CA VAL A 100 -3.76 -0.86 -6.27
C VAL A 100 -3.93 -2.19 -6.98
N CYS A 101 -2.95 -2.54 -7.79
CA CYS A 101 -2.83 -3.86 -8.39
C CYS A 101 -1.73 -4.60 -7.64
N VAL A 102 -2.08 -5.70 -6.99
CA VAL A 102 -1.11 -6.57 -6.32
C VAL A 102 -0.95 -7.81 -7.18
N SER A 103 0.27 -8.03 -7.65
CA SER A 103 0.64 -9.24 -8.38
C SER A 103 1.63 -10.06 -7.59
N TRP A 104 1.49 -11.38 -7.63
CA TRP A 104 2.42 -12.28 -6.99
C TRP A 104 2.57 -13.59 -7.75
N PHE A 105 3.77 -14.16 -7.66
CA PHE A 105 4.14 -15.41 -8.31
C PHE A 105 4.30 -16.52 -7.29
N LYS A 106 3.48 -17.58 -7.39
CA LYS A 106 3.54 -18.79 -6.57
C LYS A 106 4.23 -19.91 -7.34
N LEU A 107 5.32 -20.46 -6.81
CA LEU A 107 5.93 -21.67 -7.33
C LEU A 107 4.99 -22.86 -7.11
N GLY A 108 4.92 -23.72 -8.12
CA GLY A 108 4.27 -25.00 -8.03
C GLY A 108 4.95 -25.89 -6.99
N ARG A 109 4.15 -26.44 -6.09
CA ARG A 109 4.60 -27.41 -5.07
C ARG A 109 4.66 -28.82 -5.67
N TRP A 110 5.52 -29.66 -5.11
CA TRP A 110 5.44 -31.10 -5.39
C TRP A 110 4.27 -31.70 -4.61
N PHE A 111 3.40 -32.42 -5.30
CA PHE A 111 2.22 -33.07 -4.73
C PHE A 111 2.05 -34.45 -5.37
N TYR A 112 2.06 -35.52 -4.56
CA TYR A 112 2.01 -36.92 -5.03
C TYR A 112 2.97 -37.26 -6.18
N GLY A 113 4.21 -36.76 -6.13
CA GLY A 113 5.23 -37.05 -7.15
C GLY A 113 5.09 -36.24 -8.45
N PHE A 114 4.12 -35.32 -8.54
CA PHE A 114 4.00 -34.37 -9.64
C PHE A 114 4.33 -32.96 -9.17
N ARG A 115 5.03 -32.18 -10.01
CA ARG A 115 5.21 -30.75 -9.77
C ARG A 115 3.97 -30.02 -10.29
N LEU A 116 3.23 -29.36 -9.40
CA LEU A 116 2.14 -28.46 -9.78
C LEU A 116 2.68 -27.30 -10.63
N HIS A 117 1.83 -26.65 -11.43
CA HIS A 117 2.25 -25.52 -12.24
C HIS A 117 2.55 -24.29 -11.37
N ASP A 118 3.46 -23.45 -11.82
CA ASP A 118 3.68 -22.16 -11.20
C ASP A 118 2.48 -21.24 -11.51
N GLU A 119 1.99 -20.48 -10.53
CA GLU A 119 0.83 -19.61 -10.67
C GLU A 119 1.24 -18.14 -10.58
N HIS A 120 0.96 -17.38 -11.63
CA HIS A 120 0.97 -15.91 -11.55
C HIS A 120 -0.45 -15.41 -11.24
N ARG A 121 -0.60 -14.71 -10.13
CA ARG A 121 -1.88 -14.07 -9.75
C ARG A 121 -1.72 -12.56 -9.77
N SER A 122 -2.78 -11.88 -10.21
CA SER A 122 -2.88 -10.42 -10.19
C SER A 122 -4.28 -10.04 -9.75
N ARG A 123 -4.39 -9.18 -8.75
CA ARG A 123 -5.66 -8.69 -8.22
C ARG A 123 -5.63 -7.18 -8.08
N ARG A 124 -6.67 -6.54 -8.63
CA ARG A 124 -6.96 -5.12 -8.41
C ARG A 124 -7.88 -4.98 -7.22
N VAL A 125 -7.56 -4.07 -6.32
CA VAL A 125 -8.33 -3.87 -5.08
C VAL A 125 -8.30 -2.39 -4.69
N SER A 126 -9.43 -1.87 -4.22
CA SER A 126 -9.52 -0.53 -3.65
C SER A 126 -9.04 -0.53 -2.19
N LEU A 127 -8.63 0.65 -1.69
CA LEU A 127 -8.28 0.78 -0.27
C LEU A 127 -9.47 0.46 0.64
N ARG A 128 -10.70 0.79 0.21
CA ARG A 128 -11.94 0.39 0.89
C ARG A 128 -12.06 -1.13 1.01
N ASN A 129 -11.95 -1.82 -0.12
CA ASN A 129 -12.13 -3.27 -0.15
C ASN A 129 -11.06 -3.97 0.71
N LEU A 130 -9.85 -3.44 0.79
CA LEU A 130 -8.82 -3.98 1.70
C LEU A 130 -9.18 -3.90 3.19
N VAL A 131 -10.09 -3.02 3.58
CA VAL A 131 -10.57 -2.89 4.97
C VAL A 131 -11.82 -3.75 5.21
N GLU A 132 -12.73 -3.77 4.24
CA GLU A 132 -14.03 -4.46 4.34
C GLU A 132 -13.93 -5.96 4.05
N ASP A 133 -13.02 -6.36 3.16
CA ASP A 133 -12.92 -7.73 2.71
C ASP A 133 -12.28 -8.60 3.79
N LYS A 134 -13.04 -9.62 4.21
CA LYS A 134 -12.56 -10.64 5.16
C LYS A 134 -11.59 -11.61 4.47
N ASP A 135 -11.51 -11.59 3.14
CA ASP A 135 -10.63 -12.47 2.39
C ASP A 135 -9.19 -11.96 2.42
N ASP A 136 -8.53 -12.33 3.50
CA ASP A 136 -7.19 -11.92 3.92
C ASP A 136 -6.04 -12.29 2.95
N GLU A 137 -6.29 -12.84 1.75
CA GLU A 137 -5.20 -13.31 0.88
C GLU A 137 -4.25 -12.17 0.48
N ILE A 138 -4.79 -11.04 0.01
CA ILE A 138 -3.95 -9.90 -0.40
C ILE A 138 -3.19 -9.36 0.81
N PHE A 139 -3.88 -9.21 1.95
CA PHE A 139 -3.28 -8.67 3.15
C PHE A 139 -2.18 -9.60 3.71
N ARG A 140 -2.41 -10.93 3.71
CA ARG A 140 -1.39 -11.94 4.04
C ARG A 140 -0.20 -11.90 3.09
N VAL A 141 -0.42 -11.72 1.79
CA VAL A 141 0.65 -11.61 0.78
C VAL A 141 1.48 -10.34 1.01
N LEU A 142 0.83 -9.20 1.27
CA LEU A 142 1.50 -7.93 1.56
C LEU A 142 2.27 -7.96 2.89
N HIS A 143 1.68 -8.60 3.91
CA HIS A 143 2.26 -8.67 5.26
C HIS A 143 3.41 -9.67 5.35
N ARG A 144 3.27 -10.86 4.76
CA ARG A 144 4.34 -11.87 4.77
C ARG A 144 5.44 -11.59 3.74
N GLY A 145 5.09 -10.96 2.62
CA GLY A 145 5.99 -10.79 1.49
C GLY A 145 6.32 -12.11 0.78
N ALA A 146 7.52 -12.20 0.22
CA ALA A 146 7.99 -13.39 -0.47
C ALA A 146 8.41 -14.48 0.54
N VAL A 147 7.71 -15.62 0.55
CA VAL A 147 7.99 -16.76 1.45
C VAL A 147 7.80 -18.06 0.68
N HIS A 148 8.82 -18.95 0.71
CA HIS A 148 8.97 -20.35 0.20
C HIS A 148 8.30 -20.74 -1.14
N GLU A 149 7.08 -20.29 -1.38
CA GLU A 149 6.30 -20.48 -2.59
C GLU A 149 5.97 -19.17 -3.28
N VAL A 150 5.79 -18.06 -2.56
CA VAL A 150 5.59 -16.74 -3.18
C VAL A 150 6.98 -16.13 -3.41
N LEU A 151 7.47 -16.13 -4.65
CA LEU A 151 8.83 -15.65 -4.94
C LEU A 151 8.92 -14.13 -5.10
N ARG A 152 7.87 -13.52 -5.66
CA ARG A 152 7.85 -12.10 -5.96
C ARG A 152 6.45 -11.57 -5.74
N VAL A 153 6.37 -10.42 -5.08
CA VAL A 153 5.15 -9.65 -4.89
C VAL A 153 5.44 -8.23 -5.34
N CYS A 154 4.65 -7.73 -6.27
CA CYS A 154 4.73 -6.38 -6.80
C CYS A 154 3.42 -5.65 -6.58
N ILE A 155 3.51 -4.36 -6.31
CA ILE A 155 2.37 -3.49 -6.04
C ILE A 155 2.43 -2.33 -7.01
N ALA A 156 1.44 -2.18 -7.88
CA ALA A 156 1.35 -1.07 -8.81
C ALA A 156 0.19 -0.15 -8.45
N ALA A 157 0.41 1.16 -8.59
CA ALA A 157 -0.68 2.12 -8.57
C ALA A 157 -1.51 1.92 -9.85
N VAL A 158 -2.84 1.82 -9.71
CA VAL A 158 -3.70 1.82 -10.89
C VAL A 158 -3.92 3.27 -11.27
N ASN A 159 -3.23 3.72 -12.32
CA ASN A 159 -3.51 5.03 -12.89
C ASN A 159 -4.91 4.97 -13.52
N THR A 160 -5.92 5.53 -12.85
CA THR A 160 -7.12 6.02 -13.53
C THR A 160 -6.71 7.25 -14.35
N GLN A 161 -6.01 7.02 -15.47
CA GLN A 161 -6.09 7.96 -16.57
C GLN A 161 -7.49 7.76 -17.17
N CYS A 162 -8.34 8.78 -17.04
CA CYS A 162 -9.54 8.89 -17.86
C CYS A 162 -9.16 8.66 -19.33
N SER A 163 -9.91 7.79 -19.99
CA SER A 163 -9.97 7.65 -21.43
C SER A 163 -10.07 9.01 -22.12
N HIS A 164 -9.06 9.35 -22.92
CA HIS A 164 -9.24 10.13 -24.14
C HIS A 164 -8.44 9.42 -25.24
N LEU A 165 -8.97 8.27 -25.68
CA LEU A 165 -8.84 7.89 -27.08
C LEU A 165 -9.85 8.79 -27.80
N ASP A 166 -9.43 9.98 -28.20
CA ASP A 166 -10.11 10.62 -29.32
C ASP A 166 -9.74 9.84 -30.56
N ALA A 167 -10.73 9.10 -31.04
CA ALA A 167 -10.85 8.75 -32.42
C ALA A 167 -10.72 10.04 -33.26
N THR A 168 -9.81 10.00 -34.23
CA THR A 168 -10.06 10.66 -35.51
C THR A 168 -9.63 9.66 -36.57
N GLU A 169 -10.60 8.85 -36.99
CA GLU A 169 -10.68 8.42 -38.38
C GLU A 169 -11.00 9.69 -39.19
N ASP A 170 -10.10 10.05 -40.11
CA ASP A 170 -10.37 10.44 -41.50
C ASP A 170 -9.05 10.52 -42.28
#